data_AF-A0A970LQE5-F1
#
_entry.id   AF-A0A970LQE5-F1
#
_cell.length_a   1.000
_cell.length_b   1.000
_cell.length_c   1.000
_cell.angle_alpha   90.00
_cell.angle_beta   90.00
_cell.angle_gamma   90.00
#
_symmetry.space_group_name_H-M   'P 1'
#
loop_
_entity.id
_entity.type
_entity.pdbx_description
1 polymer ?
#
loop_
_entity_poly.entity_id
_entity_poly.type
_entity_poly.pdbx_seq_one_letter_code
_entity_poly.pdbx_strand_id
1 'polypeptide(L)'
;AITDTTMCMIEGQQLKKLMQKYPAIAFKIMEELSRRLEKAENLIKDISLHSVEQRLAQSLLALSREQPKVTLKMTKGDFASHIGMSQETLSRKLAAFQEQGLIKLVGQRQIIILDRQGLEAIIEQQP
;
A
#
# COMPACT_ATOMS: atom_id res chain seq x y z
N ALA A 1 -12.77 5.57 -28.91
CA ALA A 1 -11.74 6.52 -28.50
C ALA A 1 -12.43 7.70 -27.83
N ILE A 2 -11.80 8.33 -26.83
CA ILE A 2 -12.40 9.44 -26.08
C ILE A 2 -12.32 10.75 -26.89
N THR A 3 -11.45 10.79 -27.91
CA THR A 3 -11.29 11.84 -28.93
C THR A 3 -10.89 11.22 -30.28
N ASP A 4 -10.99 11.97 -31.38
CA ASP A 4 -10.52 11.52 -32.71
C ASP A 4 -9.05 11.11 -32.66
N THR A 5 -8.73 9.90 -33.12
CA THR A 5 -7.39 9.29 -33.01
C THR A 5 -7.10 8.38 -34.19
N THR A 6 -5.89 8.46 -34.74
CA THR A 6 -5.38 7.53 -35.75
C THR A 6 -4.57 6.42 -35.08
N MET A 7 -4.89 5.17 -35.39
CA MET A 7 -4.21 4.00 -34.83
C MET A 7 -3.34 3.34 -35.90
N CYS A 8 -2.10 3.02 -35.52
CA CYS A 8 -1.22 2.16 -36.31
C CYS A 8 -1.15 0.79 -35.64
N MET A 9 -1.30 -0.28 -36.42
CA MET A 9 -1.21 -1.65 -35.93
C MET A 9 -0.03 -2.35 -36.57
N ILE A 10 0.67 -3.14 -35.76
CA ILE A 10 1.75 -4.02 -36.21
C ILE A 10 1.35 -5.43 -35.83
N GLU A 11 1.34 -6.33 -36.81
CA GLU A 11 1.07 -7.74 -36.57
C GLU A 11 2.16 -8.37 -35.68
N GLY A 12 1.76 -9.19 -34.72
CA GLY A 12 2.70 -9.80 -33.76
C GLY A 12 3.82 -10.61 -34.43
N GLN A 13 3.54 -11.28 -35.54
CA GLN A 13 4.56 -12.02 -36.30
C GLN A 13 5.56 -11.09 -36.99
N GLN A 14 5.11 -9.95 -37.52
CA GLN A 14 6.01 -8.95 -38.11
C GLN A 14 6.87 -8.28 -37.05
N LEU A 15 6.28 -7.97 -35.88
CA LEU A 15 7.04 -7.44 -34.74
C LEU A 15 8.13 -8.41 -34.28
N LYS A 16 7.83 -9.72 -34.23
CA LYS A 16 8.85 -10.74 -33.91
C LYS A 16 10.02 -10.75 -34.90
N LYS A 17 9.75 -10.66 -36.20
CA LYS A 17 10.80 -10.56 -37.24
C LYS A 17 11.62 -9.28 -37.06
N LEU A 18 10.97 -8.15 -36.75
CA LEU A 18 11.64 -6.88 -36.48
C LEU A 18 12.52 -6.95 -35.23
N MET A 19 12.07 -7.61 -34.17
CA MET A 19 12.87 -7.83 -32.96
C MET A 19 14.11 -8.69 -33.23
N GLN A 20 13.99 -9.72 -34.08
CA GLN A 20 15.14 -10.54 -34.49
C GLN A 20 16.14 -9.74 -35.33
N LYS A 21 15.64 -8.90 -36.24
CA LYS A 21 16.47 -8.07 -37.13
C LYS A 21 17.12 -6.89 -36.39
N TYR A 22 16.42 -6.33 -35.40
CA TYR A 22 16.83 -5.17 -34.63
C TYR A 22 16.64 -5.45 -33.12
N PRO A 23 17.62 -6.09 -32.45
CA PRO A 23 17.50 -6.47 -31.04
C PRO A 23 17.21 -5.31 -30.07
N ALA A 24 17.60 -4.08 -30.44
CA ALA A 24 17.27 -2.88 -29.68
C ALA A 24 15.75 -2.71 -29.44
N ILE A 25 14.91 -3.16 -30.38
CA ILE A 25 13.45 -3.14 -30.22
C ILE A 25 13.02 -4.07 -29.08
N ALA A 26 13.61 -5.27 -28.98
CA ALA A 26 13.28 -6.22 -27.93
C ALA A 26 13.65 -5.67 -26.54
N PHE A 27 14.82 -5.04 -26.40
CA PHE A 27 15.22 -4.39 -25.15
C PHE A 27 14.25 -3.27 -24.74
N LYS A 28 13.81 -2.44 -25.71
CA LYS A 28 12.83 -1.37 -25.44
C LYS A 28 11.46 -1.90 -25.02
N ILE A 29 11.01 -3.00 -25.61
CA ILE A 29 9.77 -3.67 -25.19
C ILE A 29 9.92 -4.24 -23.78
N MET A 30 11.06 -4.87 -23.47
CA MET A 30 11.32 -5.41 -22.14
C MET A 30 11.32 -4.32 -21.07
N GLU A 31 12.00 -3.19 -21.33
CA GLU A 31 12.01 -2.00 -20.47
C GLU A 31 10.59 -1.48 -20.21
N GLU A 32 9.76 -1.40 -21.26
CA GLU A 32 8.35 -0.97 -21.14
C GLU A 32 7.53 -1.95 -20.30
N LEU A 33 7.70 -3.26 -20.50
CA LEU A 33 7.00 -4.28 -19.73
C LEU A 33 7.41 -4.25 -18.26
N SER A 34 8.70 -4.13 -17.96
CA SER A 34 9.21 -3.98 -16.60
C SER A 34 8.61 -2.75 -15.91
N ARG A 35 8.58 -1.61 -16.60
CA ARG A 35 7.96 -0.38 -16.07
C ARG A 35 6.46 -0.55 -15.79
N ARG A 36 5.73 -1.26 -16.67
CA ARG A 36 4.30 -1.54 -16.45
C ARG A 36 4.09 -2.47 -15.26
N LEU A 37 4.96 -3.47 -15.10
CA LEU A 37 4.92 -4.38 -13.95
C LEU A 37 5.14 -3.61 -12.65
N GLU A 38 6.18 -2.79 -12.57
CA GLU A 38 6.47 -1.96 -11.38
C GLU A 38 5.28 -1.04 -11.02
N LYS A 39 4.65 -0.41 -12.03
CA LYS A 39 3.44 0.39 -11.81
C LYS A 39 2.29 -0.42 -11.25
N ALA A 40 2.06 -1.63 -11.76
CA ALA A 40 1.00 -2.51 -11.27
C ALA A 40 1.28 -2.97 -9.83
N GLU A 41 2.53 -3.30 -9.50
CA GLU A 41 2.94 -3.66 -8.15
C GLU A 41 2.76 -2.50 -7.17
N ASN A 42 3.11 -1.28 -7.56
CA ASN A 42 2.91 -0.09 -6.74
C ASN A 42 1.43 0.20 -6.52
N LEU A 43 0.60 0.08 -7.56
CA LEU A 43 -0.85 0.23 -7.40
C LEU A 43 -1.44 -0.80 -6.42
N ILE A 44 -1.01 -2.06 -6.50
CA ILE A 44 -1.43 -3.12 -5.56
C ILE A 44 -0.98 -2.78 -4.13
N LYS A 45 0.26 -2.32 -3.97
CA LYS A 45 0.76 -1.82 -2.68
C LYS A 45 -0.13 -0.69 -2.18
N ASP A 46 -0.37 0.36 -2.94
CA ASP A 46 -1.14 1.52 -2.50
C ASP A 46 -2.58 1.14 -2.10
N ILE A 47 -3.27 0.32 -2.90
CA ILE A 47 -4.63 -0.18 -2.59
C ILE A 47 -4.63 -0.99 -1.28
N SER A 48 -3.63 -1.85 -1.10
CA SER A 48 -3.51 -2.65 0.13
C SER A 48 -3.08 -1.80 1.32
N LEU A 49 -2.18 -0.84 1.16
CA LEU A 49 -1.62 -0.02 2.23
C LEU A 49 -2.63 0.99 2.73
N HIS A 50 -3.38 1.67 1.85
CA HIS A 50 -4.42 2.61 2.27
C HIS A 50 -5.54 1.90 3.04
N SER A 51 -6.02 0.74 2.58
CA SER A 51 -7.01 -0.04 3.32
C SER A 51 -6.46 -0.67 4.62
N VAL A 52 -5.18 -1.02 4.68
CA VAL A 52 -4.52 -1.60 5.87
C VAL A 52 -4.23 -0.51 6.92
N GLU A 53 -3.76 0.67 6.51
CA GLU A 53 -3.56 1.83 7.40
C GLU A 53 -4.88 2.34 7.96
N GLN A 54 -5.92 2.42 7.13
CA GLN A 54 -7.27 2.76 7.57
C GLN A 54 -7.80 1.77 8.59
N ARG A 55 -7.71 0.46 8.32
CA ARG A 55 -8.11 -0.58 9.28
C ARG A 55 -7.32 -0.51 10.58
N LEU A 56 -6.02 -0.21 10.51
CA LEU A 56 -5.19 -0.02 11.70
C LEU A 56 -5.62 1.22 12.49
N ALA A 57 -5.75 2.37 11.84
CA ALA A 57 -6.21 3.62 12.46
C ALA A 57 -7.59 3.45 13.10
N GLN A 58 -8.55 2.89 12.37
CA GLN A 58 -9.90 2.60 12.86
C GLN A 58 -9.88 1.65 14.06
N SER A 59 -9.06 0.59 14.01
CA SER A 59 -8.92 -0.35 15.13
C SER A 59 -8.30 0.30 16.36
N LEU A 60 -7.27 1.15 16.19
CA LEU A 60 -6.65 1.87 17.30
C LEU A 60 -7.64 2.86 17.93
N LEU A 61 -8.37 3.63 17.13
CA LEU A 61 -9.39 4.57 17.61
C LEU A 61 -10.54 3.83 18.33
N ALA A 62 -11.00 2.69 17.81
CA ALA A 62 -12.03 1.88 18.45
C ALA A 62 -11.57 1.28 19.79
N LEU A 63 -10.33 0.77 19.84
CA LEU A 63 -9.74 0.23 21.07
C LEU A 63 -9.46 1.32 22.12
N SER A 64 -9.20 2.55 21.67
CA SER A 64 -8.89 3.68 22.53
C SER A 64 -10.07 4.08 23.44
N ARG A 65 -11.31 3.90 22.96
CA ARG A 65 -12.54 4.37 23.66
C ARG A 65 -12.40 5.81 24.17
N GLU A 66 -11.91 6.70 23.31
CA GLU A 66 -11.63 8.11 23.60
C GLU A 66 -10.47 8.38 24.58
N GLN A 67 -9.79 7.34 25.07
CA GLN A 67 -8.60 7.49 25.88
C GLN A 67 -7.34 7.55 25.00
N PRO A 68 -6.31 8.32 25.38
CA PRO A 68 -5.07 8.42 24.59
C PRO A 68 -4.22 7.14 24.63
N LYS A 69 -4.57 6.13 25.44
CA LYS A 69 -3.77 4.93 25.64
C LYS A 69 -4.55 3.67 25.28
N VAL A 70 -3.98 2.90 24.35
CA VAL A 70 -4.45 1.58 23.93
C VAL A 70 -3.55 0.51 24.53
N THR A 71 -4.14 -0.48 25.21
CA THR A 71 -3.43 -1.67 25.66
C THR A 71 -3.99 -2.89 24.95
N LEU A 72 -3.18 -3.51 24.10
CA LEU A 72 -3.56 -4.73 23.39
C LEU A 72 -3.65 -5.91 24.38
N LYS A 73 -4.84 -6.51 24.48
CA LYS A 73 -5.08 -7.72 25.30
C LYS A 73 -4.64 -9.02 24.62
N MET A 74 -4.06 -8.93 23.43
CA MET A 74 -3.61 -10.05 22.59
C MET A 74 -2.18 -9.79 22.09
N THR A 75 -1.58 -10.78 21.42
CA THR A 75 -0.25 -10.58 20.82
C THR A 75 -0.33 -9.67 19.58
N LYS A 76 0.80 -9.14 19.11
CA LYS A 76 0.84 -8.39 17.84
C LYS A 76 0.46 -9.28 16.65
N GLY A 77 0.80 -10.58 16.70
CA GLY A 77 0.40 -11.54 15.66
C GLY A 77 -1.11 -11.73 15.62
N ASP A 78 -1.74 -11.94 16.77
CA ASP A 78 -3.20 -12.08 16.85
C ASP A 78 -3.91 -10.80 16.44
N PHE A 79 -3.39 -9.64 16.87
CA PHE A 79 -3.94 -8.34 16.48
C PHE A 79 -3.83 -8.11 14.98
N ALA A 80 -2.69 -8.45 14.37
CA ALA A 80 -2.49 -8.37 12.93
C ALA A 80 -3.49 -9.27 12.18
N SER A 81 -3.65 -10.51 12.62
CA SER A 81 -4.63 -11.45 12.05
C SER A 81 -6.06 -10.91 12.17
N HIS A 82 -6.41 -10.35 13.33
CA HIS A 82 -7.75 -9.78 13.58
C HIS A 82 -8.09 -8.62 12.64
N ILE A 83 -7.12 -7.77 12.32
CA ILE A 83 -7.31 -6.63 11.41
C ILE A 83 -6.96 -6.96 9.95
N GLY A 84 -6.71 -8.25 9.65
CA GLY A 84 -6.51 -8.79 8.31
C GLY A 84 -5.19 -8.39 7.67
N MET A 85 -4.08 -8.44 8.41
CA MET A 85 -2.72 -8.21 7.92
C MET A 85 -1.69 -9.17 8.57
N SER A 86 -0.49 -9.28 8.00
CA SER A 86 0.60 -10.05 8.63
C SER A 86 1.23 -9.29 9.79
N GLN A 87 1.84 -10.00 10.75
CA GLN A 87 2.54 -9.39 11.89
C GLN A 87 3.68 -8.45 11.44
N GLU A 88 4.40 -8.80 10.38
CA GLU A 88 5.45 -7.97 9.78
C GLU A 88 4.87 -6.66 9.23
N THR A 89 3.73 -6.74 8.53
CA THR A 89 3.03 -5.58 7.99
C THR A 89 2.54 -4.66 9.11
N LEU A 90 1.90 -5.22 10.15
CA LEU A 90 1.51 -4.46 11.33
C LEU A 90 2.71 -3.72 11.94
N SER A 91 3.84 -4.42 12.08
CA SER A 91 5.05 -3.83 12.69
C SER A 91 5.57 -2.67 11.86
N ARG A 92 5.64 -2.80 10.53
CA ARG A 92 6.00 -1.71 9.61
C ARG A 92 5.05 -0.52 9.71
N LYS A 93 3.73 -0.76 9.79
CA LYS A 93 2.73 0.30 9.86
C LYS A 93 2.71 1.04 11.18
N LEU A 94 2.88 0.32 12.29
CA LEU A 94 3.04 0.96 13.60
C LEU A 94 4.32 1.81 13.67
N ALA A 95 5.41 1.38 13.02
CA ALA A 95 6.62 2.18 12.92
C ALA A 95 6.38 3.46 12.09
N ALA A 96 5.72 3.34 10.94
CA ALA A 96 5.37 4.50 10.10
C ALA A 96 4.47 5.51 10.84
N PHE A 97 3.42 5.06 11.54
CA PHE A 97 2.58 5.96 12.34
C PHE A 97 3.35 6.64 13.48
N GLN A 98 4.37 5.97 14.03
CA GLN A 98 5.23 6.57 15.04
C GLN A 98 6.19 7.62 14.44
N GLU A 99 6.78 7.35 13.27
CA GLU A 99 7.62 8.30 12.54
C GLU A 99 6.84 9.54 12.11
N GLN A 100 5.55 9.37 11.75
CA GLN A 100 4.63 10.46 11.43
C GLN A 100 4.13 11.23 12.68
N GLY A 101 4.51 10.80 13.89
CA GLY A 101 4.08 11.44 15.14
C GLY A 101 2.61 11.20 15.52
N LEU A 102 1.93 10.24 14.87
CA LEU A 102 0.52 9.91 15.14
C LEU A 102 0.36 9.09 16.43
N ILE A 103 1.33 8.20 16.68
CA ILE A 103 1.33 7.33 17.85
C ILE A 103 2.72 7.24 18.50
N LYS A 104 2.77 6.68 19.70
CA LYS A 104 3.99 6.26 20.38
C LYS A 104 3.85 4.84 20.90
N LEU A 105 4.77 3.96 20.54
CA LEU A 105 4.83 2.60 21.04
C LEU A 105 5.54 2.58 22.40
N VAL A 106 4.93 1.90 23.38
CA VAL A 106 5.52 1.70 24.72
C VAL A 106 5.58 0.21 25.01
N GLY A 107 6.78 -0.35 24.90
CA GLY A 107 6.99 -1.80 25.00
C GLY A 107 6.23 -2.57 23.90
N GLN A 108 5.80 -3.79 24.20
CA GLN A 108 5.23 -4.68 23.18
C GLN A 108 3.71 -4.52 22.98
N ARG A 109 2.98 -4.06 24.00
CA ARG A 109 1.51 -4.10 24.04
C ARG A 109 0.83 -2.76 24.26
N GLN A 110 1.56 -1.69 24.59
CA GLN A 110 0.97 -0.38 24.82
C GLN A 110 1.25 0.56 23.63
N ILE A 111 0.21 1.27 23.22
CA ILE A 111 0.24 2.26 22.13
C ILE A 111 -0.41 3.52 22.67
N ILE A 112 0.27 4.65 22.57
CA ILE A 112 -0.25 5.96 22.94
C ILE A 112 -0.61 6.68 21.64
N ILE A 113 -1.83 7.19 21.53
CA ILE A 113 -2.27 8.05 20.42
C ILE A 113 -1.83 9.47 20.75
N LEU A 114 -0.99 10.04 19.89
CA LEU A 114 -0.47 11.41 20.03
C LEU A 114 -1.33 12.39 19.23
N ASP A 115 -1.73 11.99 18.01
CA ASP A 115 -2.59 12.79 17.14
C ASP A 115 -3.81 11.96 16.70
N ARG A 116 -4.93 12.22 17.36
CA ARG A 116 -6.20 11.57 17.05
C ARG A 116 -6.78 12.06 15.72
N GLN A 117 -6.70 13.36 15.45
CA GLN A 117 -7.24 13.95 14.23
C GLN A 117 -6.47 13.45 13.00
N GLY A 118 -5.15 13.33 13.09
CA GLY A 118 -4.34 12.72 12.05
C GLY A 118 -4.74 11.27 11.74
N LEU A 119 -5.07 10.47 12.76
CA LEU A 119 -5.60 9.11 12.55
C LEU A 119 -7.01 9.10 11.93
N GLU A 120 -7.87 10.05 12.30
CA GLU A 120 -9.21 10.21 11.71
C GLU A 120 -9.12 10.63 10.23
N ALA A 121 -8.21 11.55 9.89
CA ALA A 121 -7.97 11.97 8.51
C ALA A 121 -7.49 10.82 7.60
N ILE A 122 -6.72 9.87 8.11
CA ILE A 122 -6.32 8.66 7.37
C ILE A 122 -7.55 7.82 6.98
N ILE A 123 -8.57 7.79 7.84
CA ILE A 123 -9.84 7.06 7.59
C ILE A 123 -10.68 7.77 6.54
N GLU A 124 -10.70 9.11 6.55
CA GLU A 124 -11.51 9.93 5.64
C GLU A 124 -10.93 10.09 4.24
N GLN A 125 -9.67 9.69 4.01
CA GLN A 125 -9.09 9.56 2.67
C GLN A 125 -9.72 8.36 1.92
N GLN A 126 -11.00 8.45 1.57
CA GLN A 126 -11.63 7.56 0.59
C GLN A 126 -11.14 7.91 -0.83
N PRO A 127 -10.88 6.91 -1.69
CA PRO A 127 -10.68 7.13 -3.12
C PRO A 127 -11.96 7.59 -3.83
#